data_AF-A0A3M7EZE1-F1
#
_entry.id   AF-A0A3M7EZE1-F1
#
_cell.length_a   1.000
_cell.length_b   1.000
_cell.length_c   1.000
_cell.angle_alpha   90.00
_cell.angle_beta   90.00
_cell.angle_gamma   90.00
#
_symmetry.space_group_name_H-M   'P 1'
#
loop_
_entity.id
_entity.type
_entity.pdbx_description
1 polymer ?
#
loop_
_entity_poly.entity_id
_entity_poly.type
_entity_poly.pdbx_seq_one_letter_code
_entity_poly.pdbx_strand_id
1 'polypeptide(L)'
;MEDWQRGDWATMGFGTRSEHSLIGIFAADVDIRVRVRGGGHTSQVYAIRQAIAKSIVAYYQKYIDEHSKNQLKQALVAYDRTLLVADNRRMEPKKFGGPGARS
;
A
#
# COMPACT_ATOMS: atom_id res chain seq x y z
N MET A 1 40.63 -37.33 17.34
CA MET A 1 40.75 -35.97 16.76
C MET A 1 39.95 -36.03 15.47
N GLU A 2 38.64 -36.04 15.69
CA GLU A 2 37.58 -36.48 14.78
C GLU A 2 36.89 -35.27 14.14
N ASP A 3 36.08 -35.58 13.13
CA ASP A 3 35.02 -34.79 12.50
C ASP A 3 35.36 -33.84 11.33
N TRP A 4 35.44 -34.46 10.15
CA TRP A 4 35.18 -33.85 8.84
C TRP A 4 33.72 -34.00 8.36
N GLN A 5 32.74 -34.13 9.26
CA GLN A 5 31.31 -34.18 8.91
C GLN A 5 30.41 -33.55 9.99
N ARG A 6 30.30 -32.21 10.00
CA ARG A 6 29.12 -31.39 10.36
C ARG A 6 29.57 -29.93 10.55
N GLY A 7 29.00 -29.02 9.77
CA GLY A 7 29.29 -27.60 9.85
C GLY A 7 28.30 -26.81 9.00
N ASP A 8 27.14 -26.56 9.61
CA ASP A 8 25.98 -25.79 9.17
C ASP A 8 26.17 -24.79 8.02
N TRP A 9 25.38 -25.00 6.97
CA TRP A 9 25.11 -24.07 5.86
C TRP A 9 24.24 -22.86 6.29
N ALA A 10 24.20 -22.54 7.59
CA ALA A 10 23.27 -21.58 8.19
C ALA A 10 23.76 -20.11 8.21
N THR A 11 24.93 -19.81 7.64
CA THR A 11 25.56 -18.47 7.75
C THR A 11 25.76 -17.71 6.43
N MET A 12 25.14 -18.13 5.33
CA MET A 12 25.01 -17.30 4.13
C MET A 12 23.56 -16.83 3.94
N GLY A 13 23.12 -15.97 4.86
CA GLY A 13 21.85 -15.26 4.78
C GLY A 13 21.86 -14.18 3.70
N PHE A 14 21.78 -14.59 2.44
CA PHE A 14 21.38 -13.72 1.33
C PHE A 14 19.84 -13.62 1.30
N GLY A 15 19.34 -12.40 1.46
CA GLY A 15 17.98 -12.03 1.08
C GLY A 15 16.91 -12.53 2.03
N THR A 16 16.72 -11.80 3.13
CA THR A 16 15.50 -11.80 3.91
C THR A 16 14.30 -11.54 3.01
N ARG A 17 13.68 -12.62 2.51
CA ARG A 17 12.33 -12.62 1.93
C ARG A 17 11.29 -12.47 3.06
N SER A 18 11.52 -11.51 3.97
CA SER A 18 10.76 -11.30 5.21
C SER A 18 9.95 -10.00 5.23
N GLU A 19 9.71 -9.38 4.07
CA GLU A 19 8.90 -8.15 3.98
C GLU A 19 7.48 -8.39 3.46
N HIS A 20 7.17 -9.61 3.00
CA HIS A 20 5.81 -9.98 2.60
C HIS A 20 4.89 -10.37 3.77
N SER A 21 5.42 -10.50 4.99
CA SER A 21 4.68 -10.97 6.17
C SER A 21 4.06 -9.86 7.04
N LEU A 22 4.49 -8.60 6.90
CA LEU A 22 3.98 -7.51 7.75
C LEU A 22 2.57 -7.03 7.37
N ILE A 23 2.16 -7.24 6.12
CA ILE A 23 0.80 -6.96 5.63
C ILE A 23 -0.08 -8.22 5.57
N GLY A 24 0.54 -9.42 5.54
CA GLY A 24 -0.17 -10.69 5.43
C GLY A 24 -0.90 -11.14 6.70
N ILE A 25 -0.50 -10.64 7.88
CA ILE A 25 -1.05 -11.10 9.16
C ILE A 25 -2.28 -10.27 9.58
N PHE A 26 -2.40 -9.01 9.16
CA PHE A 26 -3.51 -8.14 9.56
C PHE A 26 -4.75 -8.18 8.66
N ALA A 27 -4.66 -8.86 7.51
CA ALA A 27 -5.79 -9.01 6.57
C ALA A 27 -6.69 -10.22 6.89
N ALA A 28 -6.33 -11.07 7.85
CA ALA A 28 -7.00 -12.35 8.07
C ALA A 28 -8.42 -12.24 8.68
N ASP A 29 -8.74 -11.14 9.36
CA ASP A 29 -10.00 -10.99 10.12
C ASP A 29 -10.96 -9.90 9.57
N VAL A 30 -10.62 -9.26 8.44
CA VAL A 30 -11.42 -8.14 7.89
C VAL A 30 -11.93 -8.47 6.50
N ASP A 31 -13.25 -8.64 6.36
CA ASP A 31 -13.92 -8.72 5.06
C ASP A 31 -14.05 -7.32 4.43
N ILE A 32 -13.44 -7.11 3.26
CA ILE A 32 -13.39 -5.82 2.58
C ILE A 32 -14.08 -5.93 1.21
N ARG A 33 -15.27 -5.32 1.10
CA ARG A 33 -16.00 -5.20 -0.16
C ARG A 33 -15.82 -3.82 -0.78
N VAL A 34 -15.14 -3.73 -1.91
CA VAL A 34 -14.89 -2.47 -2.64
C VAL A 34 -15.73 -2.41 -3.91
N ARG A 35 -16.43 -1.29 -4.12
CA ARG A 35 -17.14 -0.98 -5.38
C ARG A 35 -16.59 0.34 -5.93
N VAL A 36 -16.13 0.35 -7.18
CA VAL A 36 -15.60 1.54 -7.85
C VAL A 36 -16.42 1.84 -9.09
N ARG A 37 -16.70 3.12 -9.35
CA ARG A 37 -17.43 3.63 -10.52
C ARG A 37 -16.74 4.87 -11.08
N GLY A 38 -16.81 5.06 -12.39
CA GLY A 38 -16.17 6.18 -13.10
C GLY A 38 -14.66 5.98 -13.35
N GLY A 39 -14.03 6.95 -14.00
CA GLY A 39 -12.62 6.91 -14.39
C GLY A 39 -12.30 5.87 -15.48
N GLY A 40 -11.01 5.70 -15.77
CA GLY A 40 -10.48 4.62 -16.61
C GLY A 40 -9.86 3.48 -15.80
N HIS A 41 -9.50 2.37 -16.44
CA HIS A 41 -8.97 1.16 -15.79
C HIS A 41 -7.85 1.44 -14.79
N THR A 42 -6.82 2.17 -15.24
CA THR A 42 -5.67 2.50 -14.39
C THR A 42 -6.07 3.35 -13.19
N SER A 43 -6.91 4.37 -13.37
CA SER A 43 -7.39 5.21 -12.26
C SER A 43 -8.26 4.46 -11.25
N GLN A 44 -9.01 3.45 -11.70
CA GLN A 44 -9.80 2.60 -10.81
C GLN A 44 -8.90 1.74 -9.93
N VAL A 45 -7.79 1.21 -10.45
CA VAL A 45 -6.80 0.46 -9.66
C VAL A 45 -6.21 1.33 -8.55
N TYR A 46 -5.83 2.58 -8.86
CA TYR A 46 -5.34 3.52 -7.84
C TYR A 46 -6.41 3.83 -6.79
N ALA A 47 -7.68 3.96 -7.20
CA ALA A 47 -8.78 4.18 -6.27
C ALA A 47 -9.01 3.00 -5.33
N ILE A 48 -8.96 1.76 -5.83
CA ILE A 48 -9.08 0.53 -5.02
C ILE A 48 -7.94 0.49 -4.00
N ARG A 49 -6.70 0.76 -4.45
CA ARG A 49 -5.51 0.76 -3.60
C ARG A 49 -5.65 1.75 -2.43
N GLN A 50 -6.10 2.97 -2.72
CA GLN A 50 -6.36 3.98 -1.68
C GLN A 50 -7.48 3.58 -0.73
N ALA A 51 -8.56 2.98 -1.25
CA ALA A 51 -9.70 2.57 -0.44
C ALA A 51 -9.29 1.53 0.62
N ILE A 52 -8.51 0.51 0.22
CA ILE A 52 -8.03 -0.55 1.12
C ILE A 52 -7.09 0.03 2.20
N ALA A 53 -6.14 0.87 1.81
CA ALA A 53 -5.21 1.45 2.77
C ALA A 53 -5.92 2.34 3.81
N LYS A 54 -6.86 3.18 3.36
CA LYS A 54 -7.64 4.06 4.24
C LYS A 54 -8.61 3.28 5.14
N SER A 55 -9.22 2.20 4.65
CA SER A 55 -10.14 1.39 5.46
C SER A 55 -9.42 0.72 6.62
N ILE A 56 -8.21 0.21 6.41
CA ILE A 56 -7.41 -0.41 7.47
C ILE A 56 -7.03 0.64 8.53
N VAL A 57 -6.51 1.80 8.12
CA VAL A 57 -6.18 2.88 9.08
C VAL A 57 -7.41 3.32 9.89
N ALA A 58 -8.57 3.43 9.24
CA ALA A 58 -9.82 3.80 9.91
C ALA A 58 -10.33 2.70 10.86
N TYR A 59 -10.12 1.43 10.54
CA TYR A 59 -10.47 0.31 11.41
C TYR A 59 -9.67 0.35 12.71
N TYR A 60 -8.35 0.51 12.62
CA TYR A 60 -7.47 0.59 13.79
C TYR A 60 -7.76 1.82 14.65
N GLN A 61 -8.10 2.94 14.03
CA GLN A 61 -8.51 4.16 14.72
C GLN A 61 -9.72 3.94 15.65
N LYS A 62 -10.66 3.06 15.26
CA LYS A 62 -11.94 2.88 15.96
C LYS A 62 -11.93 1.69 16.93
N TYR A 63 -11.28 0.59 16.58
CA TYR A 63 -11.48 -0.70 17.27
C TYR A 63 -10.28 -1.20 18.06
N ILE A 64 -9.08 -0.62 17.89
CA ILE A 64 -7.85 -1.14 18.51
C ILE A 64 -7.19 -0.04 19.35
N ASP A 65 -6.23 0.70 18.79
CA ASP A 65 -5.48 1.71 19.53
C ASP A 65 -4.76 2.70 18.59
N GLU A 66 -4.44 3.88 19.12
CA GLU A 66 -3.81 4.97 18.38
C GLU A 66 -2.33 4.71 18.08
N HIS A 67 -1.64 3.90 18.90
CA HIS A 67 -0.23 3.59 18.73
C HIS A 67 -0.01 2.71 17.49
N SER A 68 -0.75 1.60 17.40
CA SER A 68 -0.75 0.69 16.25
C SER A 68 -1.17 1.40 14.96
N LYS A 69 -2.16 2.29 15.04
CA LYS A 69 -2.58 3.11 13.90
C LYS A 69 -1.46 4.04 13.41
N ASN A 70 -0.71 4.68 14.31
CA ASN A 70 0.40 5.55 13.93
C ASN A 70 1.57 4.79 13.32
N GLN A 71 1.89 3.60 13.84
CA GLN A 71 2.88 2.70 13.23
C GLN A 71 2.46 2.30 11.81
N LEU A 72 1.19 1.89 11.63
CA LEU A 72 0.66 1.48 10.34
C LEU A 72 0.64 2.65 9.33
N LYS A 73 0.28 3.85 9.79
CA LYS A 73 0.32 5.07 8.98
C LYS A 73 1.75 5.41 8.55
N GLN A 74 2.72 5.33 9.46
CA GLN A 74 4.13 5.57 9.13
C GLN A 74 4.65 4.55 8.12
N ALA A 75 4.33 3.27 8.29
CA ALA A 75 4.70 2.22 7.35
C ALA A 75 4.09 2.45 5.95
N LEU A 76 2.81 2.83 5.88
CA LEU A 76 2.13 3.12 4.61
C LEU A 76 2.72 4.36 3.92
N VAL A 77 3.04 5.43 4.67
CA VAL A 77 3.66 6.64 4.11
C VAL A 77 5.09 6.36 3.63
N ALA A 78 5.85 5.56 4.37
CA ALA A 78 7.21 5.19 4.00
C ALA A 78 7.25 4.37 2.70
N TYR A 79 6.24 3.53 2.48
CA TYR A 79 6.09 2.79 1.24
C TYR A 79 5.62 3.68 0.08
N ASP A 80 4.44 4.31 0.21
CA ASP A 80 3.86 5.16 -0.83
C ASP A 80 2.83 6.14 -0.24
N ARG A 81 3.14 7.43 -0.31
CA ARG A 81 2.26 8.51 0.18
C ARG A 81 0.90 8.55 -0.53
N THR A 82 0.84 8.11 -1.79
CA THR A 82 -0.40 8.13 -2.59
C THR A 82 -1.45 7.13 -2.10
N LEU A 83 -1.10 6.23 -1.20
CA LEU A 83 -2.06 5.32 -0.53
C LEU A 83 -3.02 6.06 0.40
N LEU A 84 -2.53 7.08 1.09
CA LEU A 84 -3.30 7.83 2.08
C LEU A 84 -3.79 9.18 1.53
N VAL A 85 -3.03 9.81 0.65
CA VAL A 85 -3.40 11.10 0.05
C VAL A 85 -3.78 10.89 -1.41
N ALA A 86 -4.96 11.39 -1.79
CA ALA A 86 -5.39 11.32 -3.19
C ALA A 86 -4.59 12.27 -4.07
N ASP A 87 -4.33 11.86 -5.31
CA ASP A 87 -3.73 12.76 -6.31
C ASP A 87 -4.77 13.82 -6.72
N ASN A 88 -4.39 15.10 -6.60
CA ASN A 88 -5.24 16.24 -6.95
C ASN A 88 -5.29 16.50 -8.46
N ARG A 89 -4.45 15.85 -9.28
CA ARG A 89 -4.36 16.12 -10.71
C ARG A 89 -5.69 15.86 -11.42
N ARG A 90 -6.16 16.85 -12.18
CA ARG A 90 -7.33 16.80 -13.06
C ARG A 90 -6.99 17.39 -14.43
N MET A 91 -7.72 16.98 -15.46
CA MET A 91 -7.54 17.53 -16.80
C MET A 91 -7.94 19.00 -16.82
N GLU A 92 -7.10 19.84 -17.43
CA GLU A 92 -7.40 21.26 -17.60
C GLU A 92 -8.53 21.44 -18.64
N PRO A 93 -9.45 22.39 -18.42
CA PRO A 93 -10.49 22.71 -19.40
C PRO A 93 -9.90 23.20 -20.74
N LYS A 94 -10.64 22.96 -21.83
CA LYS A 94 -10.30 23.45 -23.16
C LYS A 94 -10.42 24.97 -23.24
N LYS A 95 -9.37 25.66 -23.73
CA LYS A 95 -9.41 27.09 -24.08
C LYS A 95 -9.84 27.28 -25.53
N PHE A 96 -10.46 28.40 -25.89
CA PHE A 96 -10.81 28.67 -27.29
C PHE A 96 -9.55 28.95 -28.13
N GLY A 97 -9.64 28.82 -29.46
CA GLY A 97 -8.57 29.24 -30.38
C GLY A 97 -7.46 28.23 -30.69
N GLY A 98 -7.60 26.96 -30.30
CA GLY A 98 -6.65 25.90 -30.64
C GLY A 98 -7.24 24.50 -30.46
N PRO A 99 -6.46 23.41 -30.62
CA PRO A 99 -6.95 22.03 -30.44
C PRO A 99 -6.99 21.51 -28.99
N GLY A 100 -6.25 22.09 -28.04
CA GLY A 100 -6.10 21.57 -26.67
C GLY A 100 -6.14 22.64 -25.56
N ALA A 101 -5.94 22.24 -24.30
CA ALA A 101 -6.04 23.14 -23.14
C ALA A 101 -4.94 24.23 -23.09
N ARG A 102 -3.81 24.02 -23.79
CA ARG A 102 -2.65 24.92 -23.79
C ARG A 102 -2.09 25.27 -25.18
N SER A 103 -2.73 24.79 -26.24
CA SER A 103 -2.34 25.07 -27.64
C SER A 103 -3.10 26.26 -28.20
#